data_AF-A0A1I1ES82-F1
#
_entry.id   AF-A0A1I1ES82-F1
#
_cell.length_a   1.000
_cell.length_b   1.000
_cell.length_c   1.000
_cell.angle_alpha   90.00
_cell.angle_beta   90.00
_cell.angle_gamma   90.00
#
_symmetry.space_group_name_H-M   'P 1'
#
loop_
_entity.id
_entity.type
_entity.pdbx_description
1 polymer ?
#
loop_
_entity_poly.entity_id
_entity_poly.type
_entity_poly.pdbx_seq_one_letter_code
_entity_poly.pdbx_strand_id
1 'polypeptide(L)'
;MDWFYNLGPVVQALIGTLFTWMMTAAGAALVFFFNTLNKKILNGMLGFAAGVMIAASYWSLLAPAIALSEELGGIPWIPAVVGFLLGGLFLWVLDRTLPHLHSNLDISQAEGMKTSWRRTTLLISSITLHNIPEGLAVGVAFGAASAGLEGYSIGSAIALAIGIGIQNFPEGAAVSVPLRRENWTHRKSFMYGQLSGVVEPIAGILGALLAIALRPTLPYALSFAAGAMIYVVIEELIPEAQSSKDTDSATYGAMIGFAIMMALDVALG
;
A
#
# COMPACT_ATOMS: atom_id res chain seq x y z
N MET A 1 14.87 -10.82 18.72
CA MET A 1 14.48 -10.94 17.31
C MET A 1 14.50 -12.39 16.84
N ASP A 2 15.37 -13.24 17.39
CA ASP A 2 15.55 -14.65 17.01
C ASP A 2 14.26 -15.47 16.87
N TRP A 3 13.25 -15.22 17.72
CA TRP A 3 11.95 -15.89 17.60
C TRP A 3 11.27 -15.64 16.25
N PHE A 4 11.36 -14.42 15.69
CA PHE A 4 10.73 -14.03 14.43
C PHE A 4 11.46 -14.61 13.22
N TYR A 5 12.79 -14.63 13.28
CA TYR A 5 13.64 -15.21 12.23
C TYR A 5 13.45 -16.73 12.09
N ASN A 6 13.03 -17.40 13.16
CA ASN A 6 12.73 -18.84 13.14
C ASN A 6 11.31 -19.19 12.66
N LEU A 7 10.47 -18.19 12.35
CA LEU A 7 9.13 -18.42 11.82
C LEU A 7 9.18 -18.73 10.32
N GLY A 8 8.19 -19.49 9.84
CA GLY A 8 8.00 -19.67 8.41
C GLY A 8 7.60 -18.36 7.72
N PRO A 9 7.97 -18.17 6.43
CA PRO A 9 7.71 -16.94 5.67
C PRO A 9 6.24 -16.51 5.65
N VAL A 10 5.31 -17.46 5.61
CA VAL A 10 3.87 -17.15 5.65
C VAL A 10 3.46 -16.55 6.99
N VAL A 11 4.05 -17.01 8.10
CA VAL A 11 3.76 -16.47 9.44
C VAL A 11 4.43 -15.10 9.60
N GLN A 12 5.63 -14.92 9.07
CA GLN A 12 6.30 -13.62 9.04
C GLN A 12 5.47 -12.60 8.23
N ALA A 13 4.99 -12.99 7.04
CA ALA A 13 4.10 -12.18 6.22
C ALA A 13 2.80 -11.83 6.95
N LEU A 14 2.18 -12.79 7.63
CA LEU A 14 0.97 -12.55 8.42
C LEU A 14 1.24 -11.56 9.56
N ILE A 15 2.35 -11.69 10.29
CA ILE A 15 2.69 -10.74 11.36
C ILE A 15 2.96 -9.35 10.79
N GLY A 16 3.71 -9.27 9.68
CA GLY A 16 3.99 -8.01 9.00
C GLY A 16 2.71 -7.31 8.55
N THR A 17 1.78 -8.06 7.94
CA THR A 17 0.52 -7.49 7.44
C THR A 17 -0.53 -7.26 8.52
N LEU A 18 -0.48 -8.00 9.64
CA LEU A 18 -1.25 -7.62 10.83
C LEU A 18 -0.73 -6.31 11.43
N PHE A 19 0.58 -6.07 11.38
CA PHE A 19 1.15 -4.79 11.79
C PHE A 19 0.69 -3.64 10.89
N THR A 20 0.74 -3.79 9.57
CA THR A 20 0.26 -2.75 8.64
C THR A 20 -1.23 -2.46 8.83
N TRP A 21 -2.06 -3.50 8.95
CA TRP A 21 -3.50 -3.34 9.25
C TRP A 21 -3.75 -2.66 10.61
N MET A 22 -2.97 -2.98 11.65
CA MET A 22 -3.06 -2.30 12.95
C MET A 22 -2.74 -0.81 12.84
N MET A 23 -1.84 -0.42 11.93
CA MET A 23 -1.56 0.98 11.67
C MET A 23 -2.71 1.68 10.94
N THR A 24 -3.36 1.01 9.97
CA THR A 24 -4.63 1.46 9.38
C THR A 24 -5.68 1.68 10.48
N ALA A 25 -5.82 0.73 11.40
CA ALA A 25 -6.74 0.85 12.53
C ALA A 25 -6.37 2.01 13.48
N ALA A 26 -5.08 2.21 13.76
CA ALA A 26 -4.59 3.30 14.60
C ALA A 26 -4.87 4.67 13.96
N GLY A 27 -4.65 4.81 12.65
CA GLY A 27 -5.04 5.99 11.88
C GLY A 27 -6.55 6.23 11.90
N ALA A 28 -7.32 5.16 11.68
CA ALA A 28 -8.78 5.22 11.71
C ALA A 28 -9.30 5.65 13.09
N ALA A 29 -8.63 5.30 14.18
CA ALA A 29 -9.00 5.65 15.55
C ALA A 29 -8.91 7.15 15.85
N LEU A 30 -8.25 7.96 15.01
CA LEU A 30 -8.23 9.42 15.16
C LEU A 30 -9.64 10.04 15.21
N VAL A 31 -10.65 9.38 14.63
CA VAL A 31 -12.04 9.85 14.70
C VAL A 31 -12.52 10.03 16.14
N PHE A 32 -12.09 9.18 17.08
CA PHE A 32 -12.51 9.27 18.48
C PHE A 32 -12.03 10.55 19.17
N PHE A 33 -10.95 11.15 18.66
CA PHE A 33 -10.38 12.39 19.18
C PHE A 33 -10.78 13.61 18.33
N PHE A 34 -10.97 13.42 17.02
CA PHE A 34 -11.20 14.48 16.07
C PHE A 34 -12.43 14.19 15.19
N ASN A 35 -13.41 15.11 15.20
CA ASN A 35 -14.54 15.04 14.27
C ASN A 35 -14.16 15.48 12.83
N THR A 36 -13.10 16.29 12.70
CA THR A 36 -12.58 16.79 11.43
C THR A 36 -11.07 16.99 11.53
N LEU A 37 -10.33 16.73 10.46
CA LEU A 37 -8.92 17.11 10.34
C LEU A 37 -8.76 18.38 9.51
N ASN A 38 -7.73 19.18 9.83
CA ASN A 38 -7.33 20.31 8.99
C ASN A 38 -6.92 19.77 7.60
N LYS A 39 -7.43 20.38 6.53
CA LYS A 39 -7.15 19.92 5.15
C LYS A 39 -5.65 19.95 4.84
N LYS A 40 -4.88 20.90 5.38
CA LYS A 40 -3.41 20.94 5.22
C LYS A 40 -2.72 19.73 5.85
N ILE A 41 -3.19 19.31 7.03
CA ILE A 41 -2.65 18.13 7.72
C ILE A 41 -2.99 16.86 6.93
N LEU A 42 -4.25 16.72 6.48
CA LEU A 42 -4.66 15.57 5.67
C LEU A 42 -3.86 15.50 4.35
N ASN A 43 -3.69 16.62 3.65
CA ASN A 43 -2.89 16.69 2.44
C ASN A 43 -1.42 16.31 2.69
N GLY A 44 -0.84 16.76 3.81
CA GLY A 44 0.50 16.36 4.21
C GLY A 44 0.61 14.87 4.55
N MET A 45 -0.40 14.30 5.21
CA MET A 45 -0.50 12.87 5.52
C MET A 45 -0.58 12.02 4.24
N LEU A 46 -1.43 12.41 3.28
CA LEU A 46 -1.56 11.71 1.99
C LEU A 46 -0.32 11.89 1.10
N GLY A 47 0.27 13.08 1.09
CA GLY A 47 1.54 13.31 0.43
C GLY A 47 2.63 12.42 1.00
N PHE A 48 2.73 12.33 2.33
CA PHE A 48 3.64 11.42 3.02
C PHE A 48 3.43 9.97 2.59
N ALA A 49 2.18 9.51 2.52
CA ALA A 49 1.87 8.17 2.06
C ALA A 49 2.33 7.90 0.63
N ALA A 50 2.03 8.82 -0.30
CA ALA A 50 2.53 8.76 -1.67
C ALA A 50 4.07 8.67 -1.74
N GLY A 51 4.76 9.49 -0.95
CA GLY A 51 6.22 9.47 -0.87
C GLY A 51 6.79 8.13 -0.43
N VAL A 52 6.24 7.55 0.63
CA VAL A 52 6.63 6.21 1.12
C VAL A 52 6.41 5.16 0.04
N MET A 53 5.22 5.12 -0.58
CA MET A 53 4.88 4.12 -1.59
C MET A 53 5.76 4.22 -2.84
N ILE A 54 6.11 5.43 -3.29
CA ILE A 54 7.03 5.60 -4.43
C ILE A 54 8.41 5.03 -4.09
N ALA A 55 8.95 5.39 -2.93
CA ALA A 55 10.25 4.89 -2.50
C ALA A 55 10.25 3.36 -2.33
N ALA A 56 9.23 2.81 -1.66
CA ALA A 56 9.07 1.37 -1.47
C ALA A 56 8.96 0.61 -2.81
N SER A 57 8.25 1.18 -3.79
CA SER A 57 8.10 0.59 -5.13
C SER A 57 9.44 0.42 -5.84
N TYR A 58 10.36 1.38 -5.68
CA TYR A 58 11.68 1.26 -6.29
C TYR A 58 12.63 0.40 -5.43
N TRP A 59 12.91 0.82 -4.20
CA TRP A 59 13.96 0.25 -3.37
C TRP A 59 13.63 -1.15 -2.85
N SER A 60 12.40 -1.38 -2.38
CA SER A 60 12.04 -2.65 -1.75
C SER A 60 11.46 -3.67 -2.73
N LEU A 61 11.11 -3.25 -3.95
CA LEU A 61 10.47 -4.12 -4.95
C LEU A 61 11.20 -4.17 -6.29
N LEU A 62 11.30 -3.05 -7.03
CA LEU A 62 11.90 -3.07 -8.38
C LEU A 62 13.40 -3.35 -8.38
N ALA A 63 14.18 -2.68 -7.52
CA ALA A 63 15.62 -2.89 -7.44
C ALA A 63 15.94 -4.35 -7.06
N PRO A 64 15.28 -4.95 -6.05
CA PRO A 64 15.43 -6.38 -5.77
C PRO A 64 14.95 -7.30 -6.89
N ALA A 65 13.87 -6.95 -7.60
CA ALA A 65 13.40 -7.74 -8.74
C ALA A 65 14.43 -7.78 -9.88
N ILE A 66 15.07 -6.64 -10.16
CA ILE A 66 16.14 -6.51 -11.16
C ILE A 66 17.34 -7.36 -10.74
N ALA A 67 17.82 -7.20 -9.51
CA ALA A 67 18.95 -7.96 -8.97
C ALA A 67 18.68 -9.47 -9.02
N LEU A 68 17.48 -9.90 -8.61
CA LEU A 68 17.09 -11.31 -8.66
C LEU A 68 17.02 -11.85 -10.09
N SER A 69 16.58 -11.05 -11.04
CA SER A 69 16.59 -11.47 -12.44
C SER A 69 18.01 -11.66 -12.97
N GLU A 70 19.01 -10.92 -12.49
CA GLU A 70 20.43 -11.13 -12.83
C GLU A 70 20.96 -12.42 -12.21
N GLU A 71 20.67 -12.66 -10.93
CA GLU A 71 21.08 -13.86 -10.20
C GLU A 71 20.53 -15.14 -10.85
N LEU A 72 19.28 -15.09 -11.33
CA LEU A 72 18.64 -16.19 -12.04
C LEU A 72 19.13 -16.38 -13.49
N GLY A 73 20.10 -15.59 -13.95
CA GLY A 73 20.65 -15.66 -15.31
C GLY A 73 19.71 -15.13 -16.41
N GLY A 74 18.68 -14.39 -16.01
CA GLY A 74 17.73 -13.74 -16.92
C GLY A 74 18.22 -12.37 -17.41
N ILE A 75 17.39 -11.71 -18.23
CA ILE A 75 17.65 -10.33 -18.66
C ILE A 75 17.00 -9.38 -17.63
N PRO A 76 17.77 -8.66 -16.79
CA PRO A 76 17.27 -7.91 -15.62
C PRO A 76 16.02 -7.06 -15.84
N TRP A 77 16.00 -6.31 -16.94
CA TRP A 77 14.93 -5.34 -17.20
C TRP A 77 13.62 -5.99 -17.69
N ILE A 78 13.65 -7.23 -18.18
CA ILE A 78 12.45 -7.87 -18.76
C ILE A 78 11.41 -8.14 -17.66
N PRO A 79 11.71 -8.86 -16.56
CA PRO A 79 10.73 -9.07 -15.50
C PRO A 79 10.29 -7.77 -14.83
N ALA A 80 11.22 -6.81 -14.69
CA ALA A 80 10.95 -5.49 -14.15
C ALA A 80 9.88 -4.75 -14.95
N VAL A 81 10.09 -4.60 -16.26
CA VAL A 81 9.14 -3.88 -17.13
C VAL A 81 7.83 -4.64 -17.29
N VAL A 82 7.89 -5.95 -17.55
CA VAL A 82 6.68 -6.76 -17.78
C VAL A 82 5.83 -6.84 -16.52
N GLY A 83 6.44 -7.16 -15.37
CA GLY A 83 5.72 -7.22 -14.10
C GLY A 83 5.12 -5.87 -13.75
N PHE A 84 5.90 -4.79 -13.82
CA PHE A 84 5.43 -3.43 -13.52
C PHE A 84 4.22 -3.03 -14.37
N LEU A 85 4.29 -3.21 -15.70
CA LEU A 85 3.18 -2.88 -16.58
C LEU A 85 1.96 -3.78 -16.35
N LEU A 86 2.16 -5.06 -16.06
CA LEU A 86 1.05 -5.97 -15.72
C LEU A 86 0.39 -5.61 -14.38
N GLY A 87 1.15 -5.15 -13.39
CA GLY A 87 0.64 -4.67 -12.11
C GLY A 87 -0.22 -3.42 -12.27
N GLY A 88 0.28 -2.44 -13.01
CA GLY A 88 -0.49 -1.23 -13.33
C GLY A 88 -1.72 -1.53 -14.19
N LEU A 89 -1.59 -2.40 -15.20
CA LEU A 89 -2.73 -2.83 -16.03
C LEU A 89 -3.77 -3.58 -15.20
N PHE A 90 -3.35 -4.42 -14.25
CA PHE A 90 -4.26 -5.15 -13.38
C PHE A 90 -5.10 -4.21 -12.54
N LEU A 91 -4.50 -3.21 -11.90
CA LEU A 91 -5.28 -2.23 -11.13
C LEU A 91 -6.13 -1.35 -12.04
N TRP A 92 -5.62 -0.92 -13.18
CA TRP A 92 -6.43 -0.18 -14.15
C TRP A 92 -7.69 -0.97 -14.59
N VAL A 93 -7.57 -2.28 -14.80
CA VAL A 93 -8.73 -3.14 -15.09
C VAL A 93 -9.66 -3.23 -13.87
N LEU A 94 -9.11 -3.38 -12.65
CA LEU A 94 -9.91 -3.42 -11.43
C LEU A 94 -10.69 -2.13 -11.23
N ASP A 95 -10.06 -0.97 -11.38
CA ASP A 95 -10.71 0.34 -11.27
C ASP A 95 -11.82 0.49 -12.31
N ARG A 96 -11.55 0.05 -13.55
CA ARG A 96 -12.54 0.16 -14.63
C ARG A 96 -13.73 -0.78 -14.45
N THR A 97 -13.58 -1.84 -13.67
CA THR A 97 -14.63 -2.84 -13.46
C THR A 97 -15.35 -2.67 -12.13
N LEU A 98 -14.65 -2.28 -11.07
CA LEU A 98 -15.20 -2.19 -9.73
C LEU A 98 -15.71 -0.79 -9.43
N PRO A 99 -16.97 -0.65 -8.96
CA PRO A 99 -17.53 0.64 -8.61
C PRO A 99 -16.78 1.25 -7.42
N HIS A 100 -16.15 2.40 -7.64
CA HIS A 100 -15.42 3.12 -6.62
C HIS A 100 -15.52 4.64 -6.83
N LEU A 101 -15.10 5.40 -5.82
CA LEU A 101 -15.15 6.85 -5.84
C LEU A 101 -13.94 7.41 -5.09
N HIS A 102 -13.23 8.36 -5.72
CA HIS A 102 -12.17 9.09 -5.05
C HIS A 102 -12.74 10.11 -4.04
N SER A 103 -12.04 10.28 -2.91
CA SER A 103 -12.55 11.03 -1.75
C SER A 103 -12.93 12.49 -2.01
N ASN A 104 -12.33 13.13 -3.02
CA ASN A 104 -12.67 14.49 -3.44
C ASN A 104 -13.67 14.62 -4.60
N LEU A 105 -14.20 13.51 -5.13
CA LEU A 105 -15.13 13.55 -6.26
C LEU A 105 -16.59 13.45 -5.82
N ASP A 106 -17.47 13.98 -6.67
CA ASP A 106 -18.92 13.84 -6.54
C ASP A 106 -19.38 12.45 -6.98
N ILE A 107 -20.50 11.95 -6.44
CA ILE A 107 -21.04 10.62 -6.81
C ILE A 107 -21.29 10.49 -8.33
N SER A 108 -21.59 11.60 -9.02
CA SER A 108 -21.77 11.63 -10.49
C SER A 108 -20.49 11.29 -11.26
N GLN A 109 -19.34 11.37 -10.60
CA GLN A 109 -18.01 11.07 -11.12
C GLN A 109 -17.49 9.72 -10.60
N ALA A 110 -18.37 8.86 -10.04
CA ALA A 110 -17.99 7.52 -9.65
C ALA A 110 -17.51 6.70 -10.86
N GLU A 111 -16.44 5.95 -10.66
CA GLU A 111 -15.81 5.12 -11.68
C GLU A 111 -16.26 3.65 -11.57
N GLY A 112 -15.89 2.85 -12.57
CA GLY A 112 -16.29 1.44 -12.67
C GLY A 112 -17.72 1.23 -13.18
N MET A 113 -18.31 0.08 -12.84
CA MET A 113 -19.69 -0.24 -13.20
C MET A 113 -20.68 0.72 -12.52
N LYS A 114 -21.71 1.17 -13.25
CA LYS A 114 -22.77 1.99 -12.65
C LYS A 114 -23.50 1.21 -11.57
N THR A 115 -23.55 1.75 -10.36
CA THR A 115 -24.29 1.15 -9.24
C THR A 115 -25.16 2.18 -8.53
N SER A 116 -26.12 1.71 -7.74
CA SER A 116 -26.89 2.52 -6.80
C SER A 116 -26.22 2.60 -5.41
N TRP A 117 -24.92 2.34 -5.33
CA TRP A 117 -24.21 2.32 -4.06
C TRP A 117 -24.09 3.74 -3.47
N ARG A 118 -24.06 3.80 -2.14
CA ARG A 118 -23.87 5.07 -1.44
C ARG A 118 -22.41 5.52 -1.59
N ARG A 119 -22.18 6.83 -1.60
CA ARG A 119 -20.84 7.47 -1.58
C ARG A 119 -19.88 6.75 -0.63
N THR A 120 -20.30 6.58 0.62
CA THR A 120 -19.56 5.88 1.67
C THR A 120 -19.08 4.49 1.22
N THR A 121 -19.94 3.70 0.58
CA THR A 121 -19.60 2.35 0.10
C THR A 121 -18.53 2.41 -0.98
N LEU A 122 -18.65 3.37 -1.90
CA LEU A 122 -17.69 3.59 -2.99
C LEU A 122 -16.30 4.03 -2.47
N LEU A 123 -16.27 4.85 -1.41
CA LEU A 123 -15.03 5.27 -0.75
C LEU A 123 -14.32 4.10 -0.07
N ILE A 124 -15.09 3.30 0.70
CA ILE A 124 -14.54 2.13 1.39
C ILE A 124 -14.03 1.11 0.38
N SER A 125 -14.74 0.88 -0.74
CA SER A 125 -14.30 -0.06 -1.76
C SER A 125 -13.04 0.40 -2.49
N SER A 126 -12.89 1.69 -2.81
CA SER A 126 -11.64 2.26 -3.39
C SER A 126 -10.44 1.88 -2.53
N ILE A 127 -10.52 2.23 -1.24
CA ILE A 127 -9.40 2.07 -0.32
C ILE A 127 -9.15 0.59 -0.02
N THR A 128 -10.20 -0.23 0.04
CA THR A 128 -10.03 -1.69 0.16
C THR A 128 -9.26 -2.27 -1.03
N LEU A 129 -9.48 -1.77 -2.25
CA LEU A 129 -8.73 -2.25 -3.42
C LEU A 129 -7.26 -1.85 -3.36
N HIS A 130 -6.95 -0.68 -2.80
CA HIS A 130 -5.58 -0.17 -2.64
C HIS A 130 -4.76 -0.95 -1.60
N ASN A 131 -5.43 -1.46 -0.58
CA ASN A 131 -4.80 -2.30 0.45
C ASN A 131 -4.41 -3.71 -0.05
N ILE A 132 -4.91 -4.16 -1.22
CA ILE A 132 -4.53 -5.45 -1.80
C ILE A 132 -3.07 -5.45 -2.30
N PRO A 133 -2.64 -4.51 -3.17
CA PRO A 133 -1.24 -4.35 -3.56
C PRO A 133 -0.27 -4.27 -2.38
N GLU A 134 -0.62 -3.53 -1.33
CA GLU A 134 0.24 -3.35 -0.15
C GLU A 134 0.45 -4.66 0.62
N GLY A 135 -0.65 -5.37 0.90
CA GLY A 135 -0.58 -6.69 1.52
C GLY A 135 0.22 -7.66 0.66
N LEU A 136 -0.03 -7.70 -0.66
CA LEU A 136 0.74 -8.52 -1.60
C LEU A 136 2.24 -8.17 -1.57
N ALA A 137 2.61 -6.89 -1.56
CA ALA A 137 3.99 -6.44 -1.54
C ALA A 137 4.72 -6.94 -0.28
N VAL A 138 4.13 -6.76 0.90
CA VAL A 138 4.69 -7.27 2.17
C VAL A 138 4.80 -8.80 2.15
N GLY A 139 3.77 -9.49 1.65
CA GLY A 139 3.75 -10.94 1.52
C GLY A 139 4.86 -11.48 0.61
N VAL A 140 4.96 -10.93 -0.60
CA VAL A 140 5.98 -11.32 -1.58
C VAL A 140 7.38 -11.04 -1.02
N ALA A 141 7.59 -9.94 -0.30
CA ALA A 141 8.88 -9.63 0.31
C ALA A 141 9.31 -10.67 1.35
N PHE A 142 8.42 -11.06 2.28
CA PHE A 142 8.75 -12.11 3.25
C PHE A 142 8.92 -13.49 2.59
N GLY A 143 8.13 -13.80 1.56
CA GLY A 143 8.31 -15.02 0.76
C GLY A 143 9.66 -15.06 0.04
N ALA A 144 10.05 -13.95 -0.59
CA ALA A 144 11.34 -13.80 -1.28
C ALA A 144 12.52 -13.86 -0.31
N ALA A 145 12.42 -13.25 0.88
CA ALA A 145 13.45 -13.32 1.92
C ALA A 145 13.74 -14.77 2.36
N SER A 146 12.74 -15.67 2.32
CA SER A 146 12.94 -17.08 2.64
C SER A 146 13.57 -17.91 1.51
N ALA A 147 13.66 -17.37 0.30
CA ALA A 147 14.27 -18.07 -0.83
C ALA A 147 15.80 -18.12 -0.75
N GLY A 148 16.41 -17.33 0.15
CA GLY A 148 17.85 -17.32 0.43
C GLY A 148 18.68 -16.66 -0.67
N LEU A 149 18.08 -15.68 -1.36
CA LEU A 149 18.66 -14.98 -2.51
C LEU A 149 19.56 -13.83 -2.06
N GLU A 150 20.62 -13.54 -2.81
CA GLU A 150 21.52 -12.43 -2.49
C GLU A 150 20.79 -11.09 -2.67
N GLY A 151 20.84 -10.22 -1.66
CA GLY A 151 20.15 -8.93 -1.67
C GLY A 151 18.69 -8.96 -1.21
N TYR A 152 18.14 -10.12 -0.82
CA TYR A 152 16.81 -10.21 -0.20
C TYR A 152 16.91 -10.72 1.24
N SER A 153 16.91 -9.80 2.19
CA SER A 153 17.04 -10.10 3.62
C SER A 153 15.67 -10.04 4.32
N ILE A 154 15.52 -10.76 5.42
CA ILE A 154 14.37 -10.55 6.33
C ILE A 154 14.33 -9.08 6.80
N GLY A 155 15.49 -8.41 6.89
CA GLY A 155 15.60 -6.98 7.19
C GLY A 155 14.89 -6.10 6.15
N SER A 156 15.11 -6.33 4.86
CA SER A 156 14.44 -5.61 3.76
C SER A 156 12.91 -5.81 3.78
N ALA A 157 12.44 -7.04 4.07
CA ALA A 157 11.00 -7.31 4.20
C ALA A 157 10.39 -6.61 5.44
N ILE A 158 11.13 -6.55 6.54
CA ILE A 158 10.75 -5.76 7.73
C ILE A 158 10.72 -4.27 7.39
N ALA A 159 11.70 -3.75 6.64
CA ALA A 159 11.75 -2.36 6.22
C ALA A 159 10.52 -1.98 5.40
N LEU A 160 10.15 -2.82 4.43
CA LEU A 160 8.93 -2.65 3.64
C LEU A 160 7.68 -2.68 4.52
N ALA A 161 7.55 -3.67 5.42
CA ALA A 161 6.41 -3.76 6.32
C ALA A 161 6.30 -2.53 7.25
N ILE A 162 7.42 -1.98 7.73
CA ILE A 162 7.45 -0.75 8.51
C ILE A 162 7.04 0.43 7.64
N GLY A 163 7.58 0.56 6.44
CA GLY A 163 7.24 1.60 5.47
C GLY A 163 5.75 1.65 5.20
N ILE A 164 5.19 0.53 4.74
CA ILE A 164 3.75 0.36 4.53
C ILE A 164 3.00 0.69 5.83
N GLY A 165 3.35 0.09 6.97
CA GLY A 165 2.64 0.39 8.22
C GLY A 165 2.62 1.88 8.60
N ILE A 166 3.71 2.61 8.43
CA ILE A 166 3.74 4.04 8.76
C ILE A 166 2.83 4.84 7.81
N GLN A 167 2.72 4.47 6.54
CA GLN A 167 1.84 5.16 5.57
C GLN A 167 0.36 4.78 5.70
N ASN A 168 0.06 3.56 6.15
CA ASN A 168 -1.31 3.12 6.41
C ASN A 168 -2.00 3.93 7.53
N PHE A 169 -1.23 4.54 8.44
CA PHE A 169 -1.80 5.42 9.46
C PHE A 169 -2.46 6.69 8.85
N PRO A 170 -1.77 7.48 8.00
CA PRO A 170 -2.39 8.47 7.13
C PRO A 170 -3.67 8.02 6.43
N GLU A 171 -3.63 6.85 5.80
CA GLU A 171 -4.71 6.30 4.99
C GLU A 171 -5.94 5.95 5.84
N GLY A 172 -5.75 5.27 6.97
CA GLY A 172 -6.83 4.94 7.90
C GLY A 172 -7.58 6.17 8.39
N ALA A 173 -6.85 7.27 8.64
CA ALA A 173 -7.45 8.56 8.99
C ALA A 173 -8.19 9.20 7.80
N ALA A 174 -7.64 9.06 6.59
CA ALA A 174 -8.26 9.53 5.35
C ALA A 174 -9.56 8.79 5.01
N VAL A 175 -9.72 7.53 5.44
CA VAL A 175 -11.01 6.81 5.35
C VAL A 175 -11.98 7.31 6.40
N SER A 176 -11.60 7.25 7.68
CA SER A 176 -12.55 7.30 8.79
C SER A 176 -13.06 8.73 9.05
N VAL A 177 -12.24 9.76 8.85
CA VAL A 177 -12.58 11.16 9.12
C VAL A 177 -13.64 11.70 8.15
N PRO A 178 -13.57 11.45 6.83
CA PRO A 178 -14.66 11.78 5.91
C PRO A 178 -15.99 11.09 6.29
N LEU A 179 -15.97 9.82 6.69
CA LEU A 179 -17.19 9.14 7.15
C LEU A 179 -17.78 9.84 8.37
N ARG A 180 -16.93 10.30 9.28
CA ARG A 180 -17.37 11.08 10.45
C ARG A 180 -18.03 12.40 10.04
N ARG A 181 -17.54 13.07 8.98
CA ARG A 181 -18.15 14.28 8.40
C ARG A 181 -19.51 14.02 7.75
N GLU A 182 -19.73 12.82 7.23
CA GLU A 182 -21.04 12.36 6.73
C GLU A 182 -22.03 11.97 7.85
N ASN A 183 -21.80 12.44 9.09
CA ASN A 183 -22.62 12.19 10.29
C ASN A 183 -22.66 10.72 10.75
N TRP A 184 -21.72 9.87 10.33
CA TRP A 184 -21.59 8.53 10.90
C TRP A 184 -21.12 8.62 12.35
N THR A 185 -21.54 7.68 13.19
CA THR A 185 -21.06 7.62 14.58
C THR A 185 -19.58 7.28 14.62
N HIS A 186 -18.85 7.76 15.62
CA HIS A 186 -17.42 7.47 15.82
C HIS A 186 -17.08 5.99 15.65
N ARG A 187 -17.87 5.12 16.31
CA ARG A 187 -17.67 3.66 16.23
C ARG A 187 -17.87 3.12 14.82
N LYS A 188 -18.85 3.63 14.06
CA LYS A 188 -19.05 3.21 12.67
C LYS A 188 -17.92 3.71 11.78
N SER A 189 -17.54 4.99 11.88
CA SER A 189 -16.42 5.56 11.13
C SER A 189 -15.12 4.79 11.36
N PHE A 190 -14.81 4.48 12.63
CA PHE A 190 -13.66 3.65 12.99
C PHE A 190 -13.76 2.23 12.41
N MET A 191 -14.91 1.56 12.60
CA MET A 191 -15.08 0.17 12.14
C MET A 191 -14.87 0.05 10.64
N TYR A 192 -15.45 0.96 9.85
CA TYR A 192 -15.27 0.93 8.40
C TYR A 192 -13.89 1.41 7.96
N GLY A 193 -13.28 2.35 8.70
CA GLY A 193 -11.91 2.81 8.43
C GLY A 193 -10.84 1.74 8.66
N GLN A 194 -11.00 0.88 9.66
CA GLN A 194 -10.06 -0.24 9.85
C GLN A 194 -10.41 -1.43 8.95
N LEU A 195 -11.70 -1.66 8.66
CA LEU A 195 -12.12 -2.77 7.79
C LEU A 195 -11.62 -2.63 6.35
N SER A 196 -11.32 -1.41 5.88
CA SER A 196 -10.71 -1.23 4.55
C SER A 196 -9.33 -1.88 4.45
N GLY A 197 -8.55 -1.92 5.54
CA GLY A 197 -7.23 -2.56 5.59
C GLY A 197 -7.25 -4.05 5.93
N VAL A 198 -8.42 -4.66 6.21
CA VAL A 198 -8.49 -6.08 6.62
C VAL A 198 -8.08 -7.04 5.51
N VAL A 199 -8.00 -6.56 4.27
CA VAL A 199 -7.54 -7.34 3.11
C VAL A 199 -6.02 -7.51 3.10
N GLU A 200 -5.26 -6.64 3.76
CA GLU A 200 -3.79 -6.70 3.76
C GLU A 200 -3.27 -8.03 4.30
N PRO A 201 -3.76 -8.58 5.45
CA PRO A 201 -3.32 -9.89 5.93
C PRO A 201 -3.63 -11.05 4.99
N ILE A 202 -4.77 -10.99 4.31
CA ILE A 202 -5.19 -12.02 3.36
C ILE A 202 -4.27 -11.97 2.14
N ALA A 203 -4.07 -10.77 1.60
CA ALA A 203 -3.16 -10.52 0.48
C ALA A 203 -1.71 -10.87 0.83
N GLY A 204 -1.24 -10.61 2.06
CA GLY A 204 0.09 -10.96 2.54
C GLY A 204 0.35 -12.46 2.60
N ILE A 205 -0.61 -13.23 3.12
CA ILE A 205 -0.51 -14.69 3.09
C ILE A 205 -0.42 -15.19 1.64
N LEU A 206 -1.29 -14.69 0.75
CA LEU A 206 -1.30 -15.09 -0.66
C LEU A 206 0.01 -14.71 -1.36
N GLY A 207 0.52 -13.51 -1.13
CA GLY A 207 1.78 -13.02 -1.67
C GLY A 207 2.97 -13.89 -1.24
N ALA A 208 3.03 -14.25 0.05
CA ALA A 208 4.08 -15.14 0.56
C ALA A 208 4.00 -16.54 -0.06
N LEU A 209 2.79 -17.12 -0.16
CA LEU A 209 2.58 -18.43 -0.77
C LEU A 209 2.99 -18.44 -2.25
N LEU A 210 2.60 -17.41 -3.00
CA LEU A 210 2.97 -17.25 -4.41
C LEU A 210 4.49 -17.12 -4.59
N ALA A 211 5.13 -16.32 -3.74
CA ALA A 211 6.56 -16.12 -3.75
C ALA A 211 7.35 -17.41 -3.48
N ILE A 212 6.89 -18.23 -2.52
CA ILE A 212 7.52 -19.51 -2.19
C ILE A 212 7.32 -20.53 -3.31
N ALA A 213 6.11 -20.58 -3.88
CA ALA A 213 5.73 -21.60 -4.86
C ALA A 213 6.41 -21.39 -6.22
N LEU A 214 6.73 -20.15 -6.59
CA LEU A 214 7.13 -19.79 -7.95
C LEU A 214 8.42 -18.95 -7.99
N ARG A 215 9.54 -19.52 -7.52
CA ARG A 215 10.85 -18.82 -7.49
C ARG A 215 11.24 -18.15 -8.83
N PRO A 216 11.12 -18.80 -10.01
CA PRO A 216 11.50 -18.17 -11.27
C PRO A 216 10.62 -16.96 -11.65
N THR A 217 9.43 -16.83 -11.07
CA THR A 217 8.53 -15.71 -11.34
C THR A 217 8.62 -14.62 -10.26
N LEU A 218 9.47 -14.77 -9.24
CA LEU A 218 9.64 -13.77 -8.18
C LEU A 218 9.97 -12.37 -8.71
N PRO A 219 10.89 -12.20 -9.69
CA PRO A 219 11.13 -10.88 -10.29
C PRO A 219 9.86 -10.25 -10.88
N TYR A 220 9.00 -11.05 -11.52
CA TYR A 220 7.74 -10.57 -12.08
C TYR A 220 6.74 -10.20 -10.98
N ALA A 221 6.66 -10.99 -9.90
CA ALA A 221 5.74 -10.75 -8.80
C ALA A 221 6.09 -9.48 -8.00
N LEU A 222 7.38 -9.27 -7.69
CA LEU A 222 7.87 -8.05 -7.05
C LEU A 222 7.58 -6.81 -7.92
N SER A 223 7.89 -6.92 -9.21
CA SER A 223 7.66 -5.82 -10.16
C SER A 223 6.18 -5.56 -10.38
N PHE A 224 5.34 -6.59 -10.36
CA PHE A 224 3.88 -6.48 -10.38
C PHE A 224 3.36 -5.70 -9.18
N ALA A 225 3.82 -6.03 -7.96
CA ALA A 225 3.44 -5.29 -6.76
C ALA A 225 3.87 -3.81 -6.86
N ALA A 226 5.08 -3.53 -7.36
CA ALA A 226 5.56 -2.17 -7.57
C ALA A 226 4.71 -1.38 -8.58
N GLY A 227 4.37 -2.00 -9.71
CA GLY A 227 3.51 -1.40 -10.73
C GLY A 227 2.11 -1.08 -10.24
N ALA A 228 1.52 -2.00 -9.47
CA ALA A 228 0.23 -1.79 -8.82
C ALA A 228 0.30 -0.62 -7.82
N MET A 229 1.31 -0.56 -6.94
CA MET A 229 1.45 0.54 -5.98
C MET A 229 1.69 1.91 -6.66
N ILE A 230 2.52 1.97 -7.70
CA ILE A 230 2.73 3.23 -8.43
C ILE A 230 1.45 3.72 -9.12
N TYR A 231 0.65 2.79 -9.67
CA TYR A 231 -0.64 3.13 -10.23
C TYR A 231 -1.55 3.81 -9.18
N VAL A 232 -1.69 3.24 -7.98
CA VAL A 232 -2.48 3.84 -6.87
C VAL A 232 -1.97 5.22 -6.49
N VAL A 233 -0.65 5.39 -6.41
CA VAL A 233 -0.04 6.67 -6.03
C VAL A 233 -0.39 7.77 -7.04
N ILE A 234 -0.30 7.46 -8.34
CA ILE A 234 -0.52 8.42 -9.41
C ILE A 234 -2.02 8.72 -9.58
N GLU A 235 -2.86 7.69 -9.55
CA GLU A 235 -4.29 7.82 -9.83
C GLU A 235 -5.05 8.42 -8.63
N GLU A 236 -4.68 8.06 -7.40
CA GLU A 236 -5.44 8.45 -6.20
C GLU A 236 -4.65 9.37 -5.26
N LEU A 237 -3.51 8.92 -4.71
CA LEU A 237 -2.89 9.62 -3.58
C LEU A 237 -2.37 11.02 -3.92
N ILE A 238 -1.66 11.18 -5.04
CA ILE A 238 -1.14 12.48 -5.46
C ILE A 238 -2.29 13.45 -5.77
N PRO A 239 -3.27 13.09 -6.62
CA PRO A 239 -4.43 13.95 -6.90
C PRO A 239 -5.21 14.34 -5.63
N GLU A 240 -5.43 13.38 -4.72
CA GLU A 240 -6.16 13.60 -3.47
C GLU A 240 -5.39 14.56 -2.55
N ALA A 241 -4.07 14.36 -2.38
CA ALA A 241 -3.20 15.22 -1.58
C ALA A 241 -3.10 16.64 -2.14
N GLN A 242 -3.21 16.81 -3.47
CA GLN A 242 -3.14 18.11 -4.15
C GLN A 242 -4.52 18.73 -4.45
N SER A 243 -5.61 18.16 -3.94
CA SER A 243 -6.98 18.63 -4.13
C SER A 243 -7.31 19.99 -3.49
N SER A 244 -6.37 20.61 -2.79
CA SER A 244 -6.55 21.90 -2.14
C SER A 244 -5.72 22.97 -2.83
N LYS A 245 -6.13 24.24 -2.70
CA LYS A 245 -5.39 25.38 -3.27
C LYS A 245 -3.96 25.51 -2.74
N ASP A 246 -3.66 24.94 -1.57
CA ASP A 246 -2.34 24.90 -0.97
C ASP A 246 -1.78 23.47 -1.10
N THR A 247 -0.80 23.31 -1.97
CA THR A 247 -0.15 22.02 -2.30
C THR A 247 1.15 21.81 -1.55
N ASP A 248 1.66 22.83 -0.85
CA ASP A 248 3.00 22.77 -0.24
C ASP A 248 3.07 21.69 0.83
N SER A 249 2.01 21.55 1.63
CA SER A 249 1.93 20.51 2.67
C SER A 249 2.02 19.09 2.09
N ALA A 250 1.38 18.85 0.93
CA ALA A 250 1.47 17.57 0.24
C ALA A 250 2.89 17.29 -0.28
N THR A 251 3.53 18.31 -0.86
CA THR A 251 4.91 18.21 -1.36
C THR A 251 5.90 17.92 -0.23
N TYR A 252 5.82 18.64 0.89
CA TYR A 252 6.67 18.38 2.06
C TYR A 252 6.42 16.99 2.62
N GLY A 253 5.15 16.58 2.72
CA GLY A 253 4.77 15.22 3.10
C GLY A 253 5.46 14.19 2.22
N ALA A 254 5.31 14.30 0.90
CA ALA A 254 5.91 13.37 -0.06
C ALA A 254 7.43 13.29 0.03
N MET A 255 8.11 14.43 0.16
CA MET A 255 9.57 14.43 0.34
C MET A 255 9.99 13.74 1.65
N ILE A 256 9.28 13.99 2.74
CA ILE A 256 9.58 13.39 4.05
C ILE A 256 9.30 11.88 4.03
N GLY A 257 8.16 11.46 3.48
CA GLY A 257 7.79 10.05 3.36
C GLY A 257 8.76 9.27 2.49
N PHE A 258 9.13 9.82 1.34
CA PHE A 258 10.15 9.25 0.46
C PHE A 258 11.49 9.11 1.17
N ALA A 259 11.97 10.17 1.85
CA ALA A 259 13.25 10.15 2.54
C ALA A 259 13.28 9.14 3.70
N ILE A 260 12.18 9.03 4.46
CA ILE A 260 12.06 8.04 5.54
C ILE A 260 12.08 6.63 4.98
N MET A 261 11.29 6.35 3.93
CA MET A 261 11.27 5.02 3.35
C MET A 261 12.61 4.63 2.71
N MET A 262 13.26 5.56 2.00
CA MET A 262 14.61 5.38 1.48
C MET A 262 15.60 5.08 2.62
N ALA A 263 15.53 5.82 3.73
CA ALA A 263 16.41 5.59 4.88
C ALA A 263 16.13 4.23 5.56
N LEU A 264 14.85 3.83 5.68
CA LEU A 264 14.47 2.52 6.21
C LEU A 264 15.05 1.40 5.36
N ASP A 265 14.87 1.49 4.03
CA ASP A 265 15.36 0.48 3.10
C ASP A 265 16.89 0.41 3.11
N VAL A 266 17.60 1.53 2.96
CA VAL A 266 19.08 1.55 2.94
C VAL A 266 19.69 1.14 4.28
N ALA A 267 19.02 1.39 5.40
CA ALA A 267 19.54 1.06 6.73
C ALA A 267 19.25 -0.39 7.18
N LEU A 268 18.15 -0.99 6.69
CA LEU A 268 17.67 -2.30 7.12
C LEU A 268 17.75 -3.37 6.02
N GLY A 269 17.96 -2.96 4.76
CA GLY A 269 18.08 -3.79 3.57
C GLY A 269 19.52 -4.17 3.29
#